data_AF-W5JTR3-F1
#
_entry.id   AF-W5JTR3-F1
#
_cell.length_a   1.000
_cell.length_b   1.000
_cell.length_c   1.000
_cell.angle_alpha   90.00
_cell.angle_beta   90.00
_cell.angle_gamma   90.00
#
_symmetry.space_group_name_H-M   'P 1'
#
loop_
_entity.id
_entity.type
_entity.pdbx_description
1 polymer ?
#
loop_
_entity_poly.entity_id
_entity_poly.type
_entity_poly.pdbx_seq_one_letter_code
_entity_poly.pdbx_strand_id
1 'polypeptide(L)' 'MPNITWTRKNNLLPNGEEQFTNPVYVIENMDRHKGGTYICTANNGVGQVATSQIILHVLYGVGGEIDRPRGK' A
#
# COMPACT_ATOMS: atom_id res chain seq x y z
N MET A 1 21.77 5.39 10.84
CA MET A 1 20.29 5.30 10.79
C MET A 1 19.93 4.07 9.98
N PRO A 2 18.89 3.29 10.34
CA PRO A 2 18.50 2.12 9.57
C PRO A 2 18.02 2.54 8.17
N ASN A 3 18.43 1.79 7.16
CA ASN A 3 17.86 1.89 5.82
C ASN A 3 16.52 1.14 5.83
N ILE A 4 15.42 1.87 5.57
CA ILE A 4 14.07 1.32 5.53
C ILE A 4 13.64 1.24 4.07
N THR A 5 13.42 0.02 3.60
CA THR A 5 12.96 -0.27 2.24
C THR A 5 11.55 -0.82 2.29
N TRP A 6 10.68 -0.27 1.44
CA TRP A 6 9.30 -0.71 1.25
C TRP A 6 9.19 -1.48 -0.06
N THR A 7 8.50 -2.61 -0.01
CA THR A 7 8.10 -3.39 -1.21
C THR A 7 6.64 -3.80 -1.08
N ARG A 8 6.07 -4.35 -2.15
CA ARG A 8 4.71 -4.89 -2.15
C ARG A 8 4.74 -6.37 -2.52
N LYS A 9 4.02 -7.20 -1.77
CA LYS A 9 3.98 -8.63 -2.00
C LYS A 9 3.33 -8.93 -3.35
N ASN A 10 4.03 -9.66 -4.22
CA ASN A 10 3.56 -10.14 -5.52
C ASN A 10 3.08 -9.03 -6.47
N ASN A 11 3.54 -7.79 -6.29
CA ASN A 11 3.16 -6.67 -7.14
C ASN A 11 4.19 -5.53 -7.04
N LEU A 12 4.18 -4.61 -7.98
CA LEU A 12 4.91 -3.34 -7.87
C LEU A 12 4.21 -2.42 -6.85
N LEU A 13 4.99 -1.50 -6.29
CA LEU A 13 4.43 -0.40 -5.51
C LEU A 13 3.45 0.42 -6.36
N PRO A 14 2.47 1.12 -5.77
CA PRO A 14 1.51 1.96 -6.49
C PRO A 14 2.09 2.98 -7.48
N ASN A 15 3.35 3.40 -7.32
CA ASN A 15 4.06 4.28 -8.25
C ASN A 15 4.74 3.53 -9.42
N GLY A 16 4.62 2.21 -9.49
CA GLY A 16 5.24 1.36 -10.51
C GLY A 16 6.67 0.91 -10.21
N GLU A 17 7.23 1.30 -9.06
CA GLU A 17 8.58 0.88 -8.66
C GLU A 17 8.56 -0.47 -7.92
N GLU A 18 9.67 -1.22 -7.98
CA GLU A 18 9.83 -2.46 -7.20
C GLU A 18 10.01 -2.19 -5.71
N GLN A 19 10.65 -1.07 -5.37
CA GLN A 19 10.99 -0.71 -4.00
C GLN A 19 11.09 0.81 -3.82
N PHE A 20 10.86 1.26 -2.58
CA PHE A 20 11.01 2.65 -2.19
C PHE A 20 11.78 2.74 -0.87
N THR A 21 12.77 3.63 -0.78
CA THR A 21 13.64 3.74 0.40
C THR A 21 13.41 5.04 1.14
N ASN A 22 12.68 4.96 2.25
CA ASN A 22 12.45 6.05 3.19
C ASN A 22 11.82 5.47 4.47
N PRO A 23 12.06 6.04 5.66
CA PRO A 23 11.32 5.66 6.86
C PRO A 23 9.78 5.74 6.72
N VAL A 24 9.27 6.64 5.89
CA VAL A 24 7.82 6.83 5.67
C VAL A 24 7.48 6.62 4.21
N TYR A 25 6.52 5.72 3.94
CA TYR A 25 5.96 5.53 2.60
C TYR A 25 4.54 6.10 2.52
N VAL A 26 4.35 7.12 1.69
CA VAL A 26 3.07 7.80 1.48
C VAL A 26 2.42 7.28 0.20
N ILE A 27 1.16 6.85 0.31
CA ILE A 27 0.36 6.40 -0.83
C ILE A 27 -0.73 7.44 -1.09
N GLU A 28 -0.58 8.20 -2.16
CA GLU A 28 -1.54 9.23 -2.56
C GLU A 28 -2.66 8.66 -3.44
N ASN A 29 -3.73 9.44 -3.69
CA ASN A 29 -4.81 9.12 -4.63
C ASN A 29 -5.43 7.73 -4.41
N MET A 30 -5.84 7.42 -3.17
CA MET A 30 -6.31 6.10 -2.76
C MET A 30 -7.42 5.52 -3.65
N ASP A 31 -7.23 4.29 -4.11
CA ASP A 31 -8.21 3.51 -4.87
C ASP A 31 -8.09 2.01 -4.55
N ARG A 32 -9.08 1.21 -4.96
CA ARG A 32 -9.15 -0.22 -4.62
C ARG A 32 -7.91 -1.04 -5.02
N HIS A 33 -7.21 -0.66 -6.08
CA HIS A 33 -6.02 -1.37 -6.57
C HIS A 33 -4.77 -1.07 -5.75
N LYS A 34 -4.83 -0.11 -4.82
CA LYS A 34 -3.74 0.19 -3.88
C LYS A 34 -3.77 -0.70 -2.64
N GLY A 35 -4.84 -1.46 -2.42
CA GLY A 35 -4.94 -2.45 -1.35
C GLY A 35 -4.00 -3.64 -1.57
N GLY A 36 -3.43 -4.20 -0.50
CA GLY A 36 -2.49 -5.33 -0.60
C GLY A 36 -1.57 -5.43 0.61
N THR A 37 -0.59 -6.33 0.54
CA THR A 37 0.43 -6.49 1.59
C THR A 37 1.69 -5.72 1.23
N TYR A 38 2.00 -4.70 2.03
CA TYR A 38 3.24 -3.96 1.97
C TYR A 38 4.22 -4.56 2.97
N ILE A 39 5.49 -4.58 2.62
CA ILE A 39 6.56 -5.15 3.41
C ILE A 39 7.55 -4.03 3.69
N CYS A 40 7.81 -3.73 4.96
CA CYS A 40 8.91 -2.86 5.35
C CYS A 40 10.08 -3.70 5.84
N THR A 41 11.26 -3.37 5.35
CA THR A 41 12.52 -4.05 5.64
C THR A 41 13.48 -3.03 6.23
N ALA A 42 13.95 -3.26 7.46
CA ALA A 42 14.82 -2.38 8.20
C ALA A 42 16.22 -2.99 8.37
N ASN A 43 17.22 -2.35 7.78
CA ASN A 43 18.62 -2.77 7.87
C ASN A 43 19.47 -1.68 8.51
N ASN A 44 20.07 -1.96 9.67
CA ASN A 44 21.01 -1.05 10.36
C ASN A 44 22.48 -1.44 10.14
N GLY A 45 22.77 -2.45 9.32
CA GLY A 45 24.10 -2.97 9.03
C GLY A 45 24.64 -3.95 10.08
N VAL A 46 23.85 -4.32 11.10
CA VAL A 46 24.28 -5.18 12.21
C VAL A 46 23.25 -6.28 12.45
N GLY A 47 23.71 -7.53 12.41
CA GLY A 47 22.85 -8.69 12.65
C GLY A 47 21.86 -8.95 11.50
N GLN A 48 20.73 -9.56 11.83
CA GLN A 48 19.70 -9.87 10.83
C GLN A 48 18.82 -8.65 10.54
N VAL A 49 18.45 -8.53 9.27
CA VAL A 49 17.49 -7.54 8.80
C VAL A 49 16.12 -7.83 9.40
N ALA A 50 15.45 -6.79 9.92
CA ALA A 50 14.10 -6.92 10.44
C ALA A 50 13.06 -6.65 9.35
N THR A 51 11.99 -7.43 9.32
CA THR A 51 10.92 -7.31 8.33
C THR A 51 9.56 -7.33 9.00
N SER A 52 8.63 -6.47 8.55
CA SER A 52 7.24 -6.49 8.98
C SER A 52 6.27 -6.39 7.80
N GLN A 53 5.10 -7.01 7.93
CA GLN A 53 4.04 -7.00 6.91
C GLN A 53 2.88 -6.11 7.37
N ILE A 54 2.41 -5.25 6.46
CA ILE A 54 1.29 -4.35 6.68
C ILE A 54 0.24 -4.67 5.61
N ILE A 55 -0.97 -5.02 6.04
CA ILE A 55 -2.08 -5.31 5.14
C ILE A 55 -2.96 -4.07 5.02
N LEU A 56 -2.97 -3.47 3.83
CA LEU A 56 -3.79 -2.31 3.52
C LEU A 56 -5.11 -2.76 2.91
N HIS A 57 -6.19 -2.67 3.69
CA HIS A 57 -7.54 -2.87 3.22
C HIS A 57 -8.13 -1.53 2.77
N VAL A 58 -8.46 -1.41 1.48
CA VAL A 58 -9.15 -0.24 0.93
C VAL A 58 -10.64 -0.56 0.85
N LEU A 59 -11.45 0.17 1.62
CA LEU A 59 -12.90 0.07 1.55
C LEU A 59 -13.40 0.96 0.40
N TYR A 60 -14.22 0.38 -0.48
CA TYR A 60 -14.86 1.10 -1.58
C TYR A 60 -16.32 0.66 -1.68
N GLY A 61 -17.22 1.60 -1.98
CA GLY A 61 -18.64 1.31 -2.19
C GLY A 61 -18.90 0.81 -3.61
N VAL A 62 -19.62 -0.29 -3.75
CA VAL A 62 -20.20 -0.73 -5.03
C VAL A 62 -21.47 0.08 -5.31
N GLY A 63 -21.31 1.37 -5.63
CA GLY A 63 -22.42 2.32 -5.77
C GLY A 63 -22.60 2.80 -7.21
N GLY A 64 -23.18 1.95 -8.06
CA GLY A 64 -23.53 2.28 -9.45
C GLY A 64 -24.97 1.99 -9.85
N GLU A 65 -25.85 1.56 -8.94
CA GLU A 65 -27.30 1.52 -9.18
C GLU A 65 -28.00 2.24 -8.02
N ILE A 66 -27.96 3.57 -8.10
CA ILE A 66 -28.84 4.42 -7.31
C ILE A 66 -30.15 4.44 -8.10
N ASP A 67 -31.13 3.61 -7.73
CA ASP A 67 -32.49 3.74 -8.25
C ASP A 67 -32.97 5.17 -7.97
N ARG A 68 -32.95 6.01 -9.00
CA ARG A 68 -33.48 7.36 -8.92
C ARG A 68 -34.99 7.20 -8.84
N PRO A 69 -35.67 7.64 -7.76
CA PRO A 69 -37.12 7.62 -7.76
C PRO A 69 -37.59 8.48 -8.94
N ARG A 70 -38.35 7.85 -9.85
CA ARG A 70 -38.99 8.51 -10.99
C ARG A 70 -39.69 9.76 -10.46
N GLY A 71 -39.15 10.92 -10.82
CA GLY A 71 -39.76 12.21 -10.53
C GLY A 71 -41.17 12.23 -11.10
N LYS A 72 -42.09 12.74 -10.28
CA LYS A 72 -43.46 13.07 -10.67
C LYS A 72 -43.48 14.30 -11.55
#